data_AF-A0A483MQH5-F1
#
_entry.id   AF-A0A483MQH5-F1
#
_cell.length_a   1.000
_cell.length_b   1.000
_cell.length_c   1.000
_cell.angle_alpha   90.00
_cell.angle_beta   90.00
_cell.angle_gamma   90.00
#
_symmetry.space_group_name_H-M   'P 1'
#
loop_
_entity.id
_entity.type
_entity.pdbx_description
1 polymer ?
#
loop_
_entity_poly.entity_id
_entity_poly.type
_entity_poly.pdbx_seq_one_letter_code
_entity_poly.pdbx_strand_id
1 'polypeptide(L)'
;MDNYVSNDLFEVALSKVSGFEFENFACAFMAVLDGRSFIPMGGVHDGGADGALDKEMYQTESTNIFYQMTIQADYKAKIKQTVKRLREFSRNPRVIYYVTSKTIPHLDKEEDILSEELGVLVRIRDAKYLYFHINDNQATKSSYYQHLASKTEYLSRVGASTSLGVSDFVKDPSIFVFLQHEISNRKGNIKLIHSITDTLILWALRDTDPDKGIFMTKDEIRDGIIEKFPWSSYFLNGNLSSRLDALKSKSVANREIRWYKNDKKYCLPFQTRESIKLENSADELLALNFLREIQDQCSTMFSLGHKRCQIIADLTKNIIQRVFERQGLMLASFISDSDGSINEKELVISDCIEDILNSSSIKPNDIPDYRNYIEKILNSVFYHSTEIQRQYLLQLSKTFVLLFTLKADPRIVDYFSSMWALLNKSNFC
;
A
#
# COMPACT_ATOMS: atom_id res chain seq x y z
N MET A 1 11.85 -8.77 -22.55
CA MET A 1 10.72 -8.49 -21.66
C MET A 1 10.54 -6.99 -21.71
N ASP A 2 9.38 -6.50 -22.14
CA ASP A 2 9.10 -5.08 -21.97
C ASP A 2 8.98 -4.84 -20.47
N ASN A 3 9.94 -4.11 -19.90
CA ASN A 3 9.98 -3.75 -18.48
C ASN A 3 8.93 -2.68 -18.19
N TYR A 4 7.67 -2.97 -18.49
CA TYR A 4 6.53 -2.11 -18.20
C TYR A 4 6.43 -1.88 -16.69
N VAL A 5 6.33 -0.63 -16.27
CA VAL A 5 6.14 -0.28 -14.87
C VAL A 5 4.64 -0.16 -14.64
N SER A 6 4.09 -1.01 -13.77
CA SER A 6 2.70 -0.88 -13.34
C SER A 6 2.49 0.45 -12.62
N ASN A 7 1.40 1.10 -12.97
CA ASN A 7 0.96 2.36 -12.42
C ASN A 7 0.76 2.29 -10.90
N ASP A 8 0.12 1.24 -10.41
CA ASP A 8 -0.13 1.04 -8.98
C ASP A 8 1.18 0.84 -8.22
N LEU A 9 2.12 0.08 -8.80
CA LEU A 9 3.45 -0.10 -8.22
C LEU A 9 4.27 1.19 -8.20
N PHE A 10 4.12 2.03 -9.23
CA PHE A 10 4.78 3.31 -9.27
C PHE A 10 4.25 4.25 -8.17
N GLU A 11 2.93 4.32 -8.02
CA GLU A 11 2.29 5.20 -7.04
C GLU A 11 2.58 4.76 -5.60
N VAL A 12 2.52 3.46 -5.32
CA VAL A 12 2.94 2.91 -4.02
C VAL A 12 4.41 3.23 -3.75
N ALA A 13 5.30 3.08 -4.73
CA ALA A 13 6.71 3.41 -4.56
C ALA A 13 6.92 4.91 -4.23
N LEU A 14 6.27 5.81 -4.97
CA LEU A 14 6.32 7.25 -4.73
C LEU A 14 5.78 7.65 -3.35
N SER A 15 4.82 6.90 -2.79
CA SER A 15 4.31 7.18 -1.43
C SER A 15 5.30 6.81 -0.31
N LYS A 16 6.23 5.87 -0.57
CA LYS A 16 7.16 5.31 0.43
C LYS A 16 8.61 5.78 0.24
N VAL A 17 8.87 6.62 -0.76
CA VAL A 17 10.19 7.12 -1.09
C VAL A 17 10.67 8.14 -0.05
N SER A 18 11.95 8.09 0.32
CA SER A 18 12.56 9.16 1.11
C SER A 18 12.95 10.36 0.23
N GLY A 19 13.20 11.53 0.84
CA GLY A 19 13.57 12.74 0.08
C GLY A 19 14.77 12.53 -0.83
N PHE A 20 15.86 11.97 -0.28
CA PHE A 20 17.08 11.71 -1.05
C PHE A 20 16.89 10.68 -2.19
N GLU A 21 16.13 9.61 -1.95
CA GLU A 21 15.83 8.63 -3.01
C GLU A 21 14.97 9.23 -4.12
N PHE A 22 14.02 10.09 -3.74
CA PHE A 22 13.19 10.81 -4.70
C PHE A 22 14.00 11.80 -5.52
N GLU A 23 14.92 12.54 -4.91
CA GLU A 23 15.81 13.46 -5.63
C GLU A 23 16.64 12.72 -6.68
N ASN A 24 17.25 11.59 -6.32
CA ASN A 24 18.03 10.78 -7.27
C ASN A 24 17.16 10.25 -8.41
N PHE A 25 15.97 9.73 -8.08
CA PHE A 25 15.00 9.29 -9.07
C PHE A 25 14.61 10.45 -10.01
N ALA A 26 14.16 11.57 -9.46
CA ALA A 26 13.67 12.72 -10.22
C ALA A 26 14.79 13.32 -11.10
N CYS A 27 16.03 13.34 -10.61
CA CYS A 27 17.18 13.81 -11.37
C CYS A 27 17.45 12.92 -12.58
N ALA A 28 17.58 11.61 -12.38
CA ALA A 28 17.77 10.66 -13.47
C ALA A 28 16.59 10.67 -14.45
N PHE A 29 15.36 10.78 -13.93
CA PHE A 29 14.13 10.80 -14.72
C PHE A 29 14.02 12.05 -15.60
N MET A 30 14.20 13.23 -15.02
CA MET A 30 14.14 14.49 -15.77
C MET A 30 15.30 14.62 -16.75
N ALA A 31 16.46 14.01 -16.47
CA ALA A 31 17.64 14.14 -17.35
C ALA A 31 17.35 13.48 -18.70
N VAL A 32 16.65 12.35 -18.65
CA VAL A 32 16.21 11.59 -19.80
C VAL A 32 15.13 12.34 -20.58
N LEU A 33 14.13 12.91 -19.90
CA LEU A 33 13.00 13.58 -20.55
C LEU A 33 13.40 14.91 -21.20
N ASP A 34 14.18 15.72 -20.49
CA ASP A 34 14.59 17.03 -20.99
C ASP A 34 15.83 16.95 -21.89
N GLY A 35 16.52 15.81 -21.91
CA GLY A 35 17.77 15.61 -22.65
C GLY A 35 18.91 16.49 -22.13
N ARG A 36 18.93 16.77 -20.83
CA ARG A 36 19.85 17.76 -20.21
C ARG A 36 20.76 17.12 -19.17
N SER A 37 21.97 17.66 -19.09
CA SER A 37 22.91 17.45 -18.00
C SER A 37 22.50 18.29 -16.78
N PHE A 38 22.35 17.66 -15.61
CA PHE A 38 22.10 18.36 -14.35
C PHE A 38 23.37 18.46 -13.51
N ILE A 39 23.63 19.66 -12.99
CA ILE A 39 24.72 19.94 -12.06
C ILE A 39 24.09 20.18 -10.68
N PRO A 40 24.37 19.34 -9.67
CA PRO A 40 23.87 19.57 -8.31
C PRO A 40 24.48 20.86 -7.76
N MET A 41 23.64 21.72 -7.19
CA MET A 41 24.10 22.99 -6.60
C MET A 41 24.61 22.83 -5.17
N GLY A 42 24.48 21.63 -4.57
CA GLY A 42 24.95 21.33 -3.23
C GLY A 42 26.10 20.33 -3.20
N GLY A 43 27.27 20.78 -2.70
CA GLY A 43 28.34 19.90 -2.21
C GLY A 43 29.48 19.60 -3.17
N VAL A 44 30.34 20.59 -3.44
CA VAL A 44 31.79 20.36 -3.64
C VAL A 44 32.53 21.47 -2.90
N HIS A 45 33.34 21.08 -1.91
CA HIS A 45 34.32 21.96 -1.28
C HIS A 45 35.33 22.41 -2.34
N ASP A 46 35.31 23.70 -2.69
CA ASP A 46 36.54 24.42 -2.95
C ASP A 46 36.47 25.79 -2.29
N GLY A 47 37.53 26.15 -1.58
CA GLY A 47 37.53 27.16 -0.53
C GLY A 47 37.17 28.55 -1.01
N GLY A 48 35.95 29.00 -0.72
CA GLY A 48 35.54 30.39 -0.91
C GLY A 48 34.03 30.58 -0.95
N ALA A 49 33.44 30.92 0.19
CA ALA A 49 32.15 31.62 0.34
C ALA A 49 30.83 31.05 -0.28
N ASP A 50 30.78 29.88 -0.93
CA ASP A 50 29.54 29.39 -1.60
C ASP A 50 28.93 28.10 -0.96
N GLY A 51 28.94 28.00 0.37
CA GLY A 51 28.51 26.80 1.07
C GLY A 51 27.09 26.84 1.65
N ALA A 52 26.02 27.03 0.87
CA ALA A 52 24.64 26.84 1.37
C ALA A 52 23.52 26.76 0.30
N LEU A 53 23.74 26.15 -0.86
CA LEU A 53 22.61 25.79 -1.73
C LEU A 53 22.05 24.41 -1.34
N ASP A 54 20.73 24.30 -1.26
CA ASP A 54 20.02 23.05 -0.90
C ASP A 54 20.50 21.90 -1.82
N LYS A 55 20.79 20.74 -1.25
CA LYS A 55 21.19 19.52 -2.01
C LYS A 55 20.14 19.08 -3.05
N GLU A 56 18.91 19.55 -2.88
CA GLU A 56 17.74 19.28 -3.71
C GLU A 56 17.67 20.15 -4.99
N MET A 57 18.63 21.07 -5.18
CA MET A 57 18.66 22.01 -6.30
C MET A 57 19.63 21.59 -7.39
N TYR A 58 19.16 21.66 -8.63
CA TYR A 58 19.94 21.34 -9.82
C TYR A 58 19.88 22.49 -10.82
N GLN A 59 21.01 22.76 -11.45
CA GLN A 59 21.13 23.73 -12.54
C GLN A 59 21.41 22.97 -13.84
N THR A 60 20.83 23.44 -14.94
CA THR A 60 21.17 22.93 -16.29
C THR A 60 22.36 23.70 -16.87
N GLU A 61 22.87 23.29 -18.04
CA GLU A 61 23.89 24.06 -18.78
C GLU A 61 23.48 25.53 -19.04
N SER A 62 22.17 25.81 -19.12
CA SER A 62 21.63 27.17 -19.07
C SER A 62 21.59 27.68 -17.63
N THR A 63 22.28 28.79 -17.38
CA THR A 63 22.49 29.33 -16.02
C THR A 63 21.20 29.85 -15.35
N ASN A 64 20.09 29.97 -16.08
CA ASN A 64 18.88 30.63 -15.60
C ASN A 64 17.69 29.65 -15.41
N ILE A 65 17.92 28.35 -15.58
CA ILE A 65 16.91 27.31 -15.39
C ILE A 65 17.33 26.43 -14.21
N PHE A 66 16.44 26.33 -13.22
CA PHE A 66 16.68 25.62 -11.98
C PHE A 66 15.61 24.57 -11.74
N TYR A 67 16.01 23.45 -11.14
CA TYR A 67 15.13 22.36 -10.76
C TYR A 67 15.20 22.17 -9.25
N GLN A 68 14.04 22.17 -8.62
CA GLN A 68 13.85 21.86 -7.22
C GLN A 68 13.09 20.53 -7.14
N MET A 69 13.76 19.48 -6.66
CA MET A 69 13.19 18.13 -6.57
C MET A 69 12.94 17.81 -5.10
N THR A 70 11.68 17.63 -4.68
CA THR A 70 11.38 17.43 -3.25
C THR A 70 10.03 16.75 -3.00
N ILE A 71 9.90 16.12 -1.84
CA ILE A 71 8.65 15.50 -1.34
C ILE A 71 7.92 16.38 -0.31
N GLN A 72 8.35 17.63 -0.13
CA GLN A 72 7.78 18.54 0.87
C GLN A 72 6.28 18.80 0.62
N ALA A 73 5.49 18.81 1.71
CA ALA A 73 4.04 19.01 1.62
C ALA A 73 3.64 20.41 1.16
N ASP A 74 4.28 21.44 1.72
CA ASP A 74 3.99 22.83 1.39
C ASP A 74 4.82 23.27 0.17
N TYR A 75 4.29 22.95 -1.01
CA TYR A 75 4.94 23.28 -2.28
C TYR A 75 5.02 24.80 -2.50
N LYS A 76 4.01 25.57 -2.08
CA LYS A 76 3.99 27.04 -2.23
C LYS A 76 5.13 27.67 -1.45
N ALA A 77 5.22 27.37 -0.16
CA ALA A 77 6.27 27.94 0.69
C ALA A 77 7.66 27.55 0.18
N LYS A 78 7.84 26.30 -0.26
CA LYS A 78 9.11 25.81 -0.77
C LYS A 78 9.52 26.53 -2.06
N ILE A 79 8.63 26.66 -3.05
CA ILE A 79 8.92 27.38 -4.31
C ILE A 79 9.30 28.85 -4.03
N LYS A 80 8.56 29.53 -3.13
CA LYS A 80 8.87 30.91 -2.75
C LYS A 80 10.23 31.04 -2.08
N GLN A 81 10.55 30.15 -1.15
CA GLN A 81 11.83 30.11 -0.45
C GLN A 81 12.99 29.85 -1.41
N THR A 82 12.79 28.93 -2.36
CA THR A 82 13.69 28.59 -3.45
C THR A 82 14.03 29.83 -4.31
N VAL A 83 13.03 30.57 -4.82
CA VAL A 83 13.27 31.80 -5.59
C VAL A 83 14.03 32.83 -4.78
N LYS A 84 13.62 33.03 -3.52
CA LYS A 84 14.24 34.01 -2.63
C LYS A 84 15.73 33.71 -2.44
N ARG A 85 16.08 32.47 -2.12
CA ARG A 85 17.47 32.03 -1.95
C ARG A 85 18.29 32.22 -3.23
N LEU A 86 17.76 31.83 -4.39
CA LEU A 86 18.47 32.02 -5.66
C LEU A 86 18.83 33.49 -5.90
N ARG A 87 17.90 34.40 -5.58
CA ARG A 87 18.16 35.86 -5.67
C ARG A 87 19.15 36.35 -4.63
N GLU A 88 19.11 35.84 -3.40
CA GLU A 88 20.09 36.17 -2.34
C GLU A 88 21.52 35.80 -2.76
N PHE A 89 21.70 34.70 -3.50
CA PHE A 89 22.99 34.29 -4.09
C PHE A 89 23.29 34.95 -5.44
N SER A 90 22.67 36.11 -5.73
CA SER A 90 22.87 36.88 -6.97
C SER A 90 22.62 36.10 -8.28
N ARG A 91 21.74 35.07 -8.24
CA ARG A 91 21.29 34.37 -9.45
C ARG A 91 20.01 35.01 -9.99
N ASN A 92 19.83 34.94 -11.31
CA ASN A 92 18.64 35.45 -11.99
C ASN A 92 17.81 34.30 -12.60
N PRO A 93 16.98 33.61 -11.81
CA PRO A 93 16.17 32.50 -12.32
C PRO A 93 15.12 33.02 -13.32
N ARG A 94 15.14 32.47 -14.53
CA ARG A 94 14.09 32.70 -15.54
C ARG A 94 13.00 31.64 -15.45
N VAL A 95 13.38 30.40 -15.17
CA VAL A 95 12.47 29.25 -15.08
C VAL A 95 12.82 28.40 -13.87
N ILE A 96 11.82 27.98 -13.12
CA ILE A 96 11.95 27.02 -12.02
C ILE A 96 11.03 25.84 -12.27
N TYR A 97 11.63 24.66 -12.36
CA TYR A 97 10.93 23.39 -12.37
C TYR A 97 10.83 22.86 -10.94
N TYR A 98 9.61 22.71 -10.44
CA TYR A 98 9.32 22.08 -9.16
C TYR A 98 8.84 20.65 -9.41
N VAL A 99 9.66 19.66 -9.05
CA VAL A 99 9.36 18.24 -9.25
C VAL A 99 9.02 17.62 -7.90
N THR A 100 7.89 16.92 -7.81
CA THR A 100 7.42 16.36 -6.53
C THR A 100 6.69 15.03 -6.69
N SER A 101 6.77 14.18 -5.66
CA SER A 101 6.02 12.91 -5.58
C SER A 101 4.56 13.10 -5.17
N LYS A 102 4.15 14.34 -4.89
CA LYS A 102 2.78 14.68 -4.47
C LYS A 102 1.95 15.12 -5.67
N THR A 103 0.65 14.87 -5.60
CA THR A 103 -0.31 15.41 -6.57
C THR A 103 -0.73 16.80 -6.15
N ILE A 104 -0.71 17.77 -7.06
CA ILE A 104 -1.13 19.15 -6.79
C ILE A 104 -2.46 19.44 -7.50
N PRO A 105 -3.51 19.88 -6.78
CA PRO A 105 -4.79 20.22 -7.40
C PRO A 105 -4.66 21.53 -8.19
N HIS A 106 -5.38 21.62 -9.32
CA HIS A 106 -5.42 22.81 -10.17
C HIS A 106 -4.03 23.35 -10.58
N LEU A 107 -3.16 22.44 -11.04
CA LEU A 107 -1.75 22.70 -11.35
C LEU A 107 -1.52 23.94 -12.22
N ASP A 108 -2.27 24.11 -13.32
CA ASP A 108 -2.12 25.27 -14.22
C ASP A 108 -2.38 26.60 -13.51
N LYS A 109 -3.45 26.67 -12.71
CA LYS A 109 -3.79 27.86 -11.93
C LYS A 109 -2.71 28.20 -10.91
N GLU A 110 -2.14 27.17 -10.29
CA GLU A 110 -1.09 27.31 -9.28
C GLU A 110 0.25 27.75 -9.91
N GLU A 111 0.59 27.25 -11.10
CA GLU A 111 1.73 27.73 -11.87
C GLU A 111 1.59 29.20 -12.25
N ASP A 112 0.42 29.63 -12.73
CA ASP A 112 0.18 31.01 -13.15
C ASP A 112 0.31 31.98 -11.97
N ILE A 113 -0.37 31.69 -10.85
CA ILE A 113 -0.32 32.52 -9.63
C ILE A 113 1.10 32.65 -9.10
N LEU A 114 1.84 31.54 -8.99
CA LEU A 114 3.22 31.56 -8.48
C LEU A 114 4.16 32.26 -9.45
N SER A 115 3.94 32.12 -10.77
CA SER A 115 4.76 32.77 -11.77
C SER A 115 4.60 34.29 -11.74
N GLU A 116 3.36 34.77 -11.63
CA GLU A 116 3.04 36.19 -11.51
C GLU A 116 3.59 36.78 -10.21
N GLU A 117 3.37 36.12 -9.07
CA GLU A 117 3.83 36.57 -7.76
C GLU A 117 5.36 36.68 -7.69
N LEU A 118 6.07 35.70 -8.26
CA LEU A 118 7.52 35.61 -8.14
C LEU A 118 8.25 36.32 -9.28
N GLY A 119 7.59 36.63 -10.40
CA GLY A 119 8.22 37.20 -11.59
C GLY A 119 9.20 36.22 -12.26
N VAL A 120 8.96 34.92 -12.13
CA VAL A 120 9.77 33.81 -12.67
C VAL A 120 8.82 32.77 -13.25
N LEU A 121 9.15 32.13 -14.37
CA LEU A 121 8.28 31.08 -14.90
C LEU A 121 8.34 29.84 -14.00
N VAL A 122 7.23 29.51 -13.33
CA VAL A 122 7.11 28.31 -12.50
C VAL A 122 6.49 27.18 -13.32
N ARG A 123 7.12 26.01 -13.29
CA ARG A 123 6.63 24.77 -13.91
C ARG A 123 6.63 23.66 -12.88
N ILE A 124 5.47 23.07 -12.63
CA ILE A 124 5.26 22.00 -11.66
C ILE A 124 5.20 20.68 -12.41
N ARG A 125 5.93 19.69 -11.90
CA ARG A 125 5.95 18.29 -12.37
C ARG A 125 5.59 17.42 -11.17
N ASP A 126 4.30 17.23 -11.01
CA ASP A 126 3.72 16.51 -9.88
C ASP A 126 3.69 14.98 -10.12
N ALA A 127 3.13 14.23 -9.18
CA ALA A 127 3.04 12.77 -9.30
C ALA A 127 2.36 12.30 -10.59
N LYS A 128 1.33 13.02 -11.07
CA LYS A 128 0.62 12.69 -12.30
C LYS A 128 1.52 12.86 -13.52
N TYR A 129 2.31 13.93 -13.57
CA TYR A 129 3.29 14.10 -14.63
C TYR A 129 4.29 12.93 -14.69
N LEU A 130 4.87 12.58 -13.54
CA LEU A 130 5.83 11.47 -13.45
C LEU A 130 5.21 10.13 -13.90
N TYR A 131 3.95 9.89 -13.49
CA TYR A 131 3.15 8.74 -13.89
C TYR A 131 2.98 8.65 -15.40
N PHE A 132 2.60 9.76 -16.07
CA PHE A 132 2.34 9.72 -17.51
C PHE A 132 3.59 9.42 -18.34
N HIS A 133 4.76 9.82 -17.83
CA HIS A 133 6.02 9.70 -18.55
C HIS A 133 6.88 8.51 -18.12
N ILE A 134 6.46 7.71 -17.12
CA ILE A 134 7.28 6.61 -16.59
C ILE A 134 7.58 5.54 -17.63
N ASN A 135 6.62 5.28 -18.52
CA ASN A 135 6.70 4.22 -19.51
C ASN A 135 7.12 4.71 -20.91
N ASP A 136 7.45 6.00 -21.09
CA ASP A 136 7.76 6.61 -22.39
C ASP A 136 8.96 5.97 -23.09
N ASN A 137 10.02 5.66 -22.34
CA ASN A 137 11.23 5.05 -22.90
C ASN A 137 11.92 4.11 -21.91
N GLN A 138 12.96 3.41 -22.37
CA GLN A 138 13.67 2.44 -21.54
C GLN A 138 14.47 3.10 -20.40
N ALA A 139 14.90 4.34 -20.57
CA ALA A 139 15.69 5.05 -19.57
C ALA A 139 14.81 5.58 -18.42
N THR A 140 13.59 6.07 -18.68
CA THR A 140 12.60 6.40 -17.64
C THR A 140 12.17 5.16 -16.85
N LYS A 141 12.01 4.01 -17.52
CA LYS A 141 11.77 2.73 -16.84
C LYS A 141 12.97 2.35 -15.97
N SER A 142 14.19 2.52 -16.47
CA SER A 142 15.42 2.17 -15.75
C SER A 142 15.60 3.01 -14.48
N SER A 143 15.23 4.30 -14.49
CA SER A 143 15.30 5.14 -13.28
C SER A 143 14.34 4.64 -12.19
N TYR A 144 13.15 4.13 -12.54
CA TYR A 144 12.28 3.44 -11.59
C TYR A 144 12.95 2.21 -10.98
N TYR A 145 13.45 1.29 -11.81
CA TYR A 145 14.03 0.04 -11.31
C TYR A 145 15.28 0.26 -10.44
N GLN A 146 16.05 1.31 -10.74
CA GLN A 146 17.25 1.63 -9.99
C GLN A 146 16.97 2.31 -8.64
N HIS A 147 15.97 3.19 -8.57
CA HIS A 147 15.78 4.07 -7.41
C HIS A 147 14.51 3.79 -6.59
N LEU A 148 13.47 3.21 -7.20
CA LEU A 148 12.15 3.07 -6.59
C LEU A 148 11.65 1.63 -6.44
N ALA A 149 12.09 0.69 -7.29
CA ALA A 149 11.54 -0.68 -7.28
C ALA A 149 11.73 -1.44 -5.96
N SER A 150 12.81 -1.16 -5.21
CA SER A 150 13.02 -1.75 -3.87
C SER A 150 11.92 -1.37 -2.89
N LYS A 151 11.24 -0.22 -3.09
CA LYS A 151 10.13 0.23 -2.24
C LYS A 151 8.88 -0.60 -2.38
N THR A 152 8.76 -1.43 -3.41
CA THR A 152 7.62 -2.33 -3.61
C THR A 152 8.01 -3.79 -3.52
N GLU A 153 9.27 -4.12 -3.23
CA GLU A 153 9.74 -5.51 -3.21
C GLU A 153 9.01 -6.35 -2.15
N TYR A 154 8.66 -5.75 -1.01
CA TYR A 154 7.88 -6.42 0.04
C TYR A 154 6.50 -6.90 -0.45
N LEU A 155 5.90 -6.25 -1.48
CA LEU A 155 4.62 -6.64 -2.06
C LEU A 155 4.69 -7.98 -2.80
N SER A 156 5.88 -8.46 -3.16
CA SER A 156 6.04 -9.81 -3.73
C SER A 156 5.74 -10.93 -2.73
N ARG A 157 5.68 -10.61 -1.42
CA ARG A 157 5.32 -11.57 -0.39
C ARG A 157 3.81 -11.74 -0.35
N VAL A 158 3.37 -12.98 -0.16
CA VAL A 158 1.97 -13.33 -0.02
C VAL A 158 1.33 -12.54 1.13
N GLY A 159 0.26 -11.79 0.84
CA GLY A 159 -0.50 -11.03 1.83
C GLY A 159 0.18 -9.79 2.41
N ALA A 160 1.20 -9.27 1.74
CA ALA A 160 1.96 -8.12 2.23
C ALA A 160 1.19 -6.80 2.22
N SER A 161 0.13 -6.70 1.41
CA SER A 161 -0.71 -5.52 1.33
C SER A 161 -1.66 -5.44 2.52
N THR A 162 -1.87 -4.22 3.01
CA THR A 162 -2.70 -3.97 4.21
C THR A 162 -2.29 -4.86 5.38
N SER A 163 -1.19 -4.50 6.05
CA SER A 163 -0.90 -5.02 7.38
C SER A 163 -2.06 -4.65 8.32
N LEU A 164 -3.07 -5.53 8.37
CA LEU A 164 -3.91 -5.71 9.53
C LEU A 164 -2.93 -5.86 10.70
N GLY A 165 -3.10 -5.06 11.75
CA GLY A 165 -2.25 -5.18 12.93
C GLY A 165 -2.26 -6.63 13.42
N VAL A 166 -1.10 -7.11 13.89
CA VAL A 166 -1.07 -8.37 14.63
C VAL A 166 -2.01 -8.19 15.81
N SER A 167 -3.00 -9.06 15.92
CA SER A 167 -3.87 -9.09 17.08
C SER A 167 -3.60 -10.33 17.90
N ASP A 168 -4.02 -10.31 19.16
CA ASP A 168 -3.91 -11.48 20.04
C ASP A 168 -4.57 -12.74 19.44
N PHE A 169 -5.50 -12.53 18.50
CA PHE A 169 -6.29 -13.58 17.86
C PHE A 169 -5.73 -14.06 16.52
N VAL A 170 -4.81 -13.31 15.88
CA VAL A 170 -4.25 -13.59 14.55
C VAL A 170 -2.76 -13.29 14.50
N LYS A 171 -1.94 -14.34 14.48
CA LYS A 171 -0.48 -14.23 14.41
C LYS A 171 0.04 -13.80 13.03
N ASP A 172 -0.68 -14.12 11.96
CA ASP A 172 -0.33 -13.72 10.60
C ASP A 172 -1.59 -13.42 9.77
N PRO A 173 -2.07 -12.15 9.76
CA PRO A 173 -3.29 -11.78 9.06
C PRO A 173 -3.11 -11.66 7.53
N SER A 174 -1.86 -11.65 7.04
CA SER A 174 -1.51 -11.53 5.62
C SER A 174 -2.19 -12.60 4.77
N ILE A 175 -2.27 -13.83 5.29
CA ILE A 175 -2.85 -14.96 4.58
C ILE A 175 -4.33 -14.79 4.28
N PHE A 176 -5.06 -14.05 5.12
CA PHE A 176 -6.52 -13.90 4.98
C PHE A 176 -6.85 -12.83 3.95
N VAL A 177 -6.03 -11.78 3.85
CA VAL A 177 -6.07 -10.84 2.73
C VAL A 177 -5.83 -11.62 1.44
N PHE A 178 -4.74 -12.38 1.37
CA PHE A 178 -4.42 -13.16 0.17
C PHE A 178 -5.51 -14.20 -0.18
N LEU A 179 -6.08 -14.87 0.83
CA LEU A 179 -7.18 -15.80 0.64
C LEU A 179 -8.42 -15.10 0.08
N GLN A 180 -8.74 -13.90 0.57
CA GLN A 180 -9.82 -13.11 0.03
C GLN A 180 -9.59 -12.75 -1.45
N HIS A 181 -8.36 -12.44 -1.87
CA HIS A 181 -8.02 -12.21 -3.27
C HIS A 181 -8.28 -13.45 -4.11
N GLU A 182 -7.75 -14.60 -3.69
CA GLU A 182 -7.93 -15.86 -4.40
C GLU A 182 -9.41 -16.24 -4.54
N ILE A 183 -10.22 -16.04 -3.50
CA ILE A 183 -11.66 -16.33 -3.55
C ILE A 183 -12.40 -15.31 -4.43
N SER A 184 -12.03 -14.03 -4.38
CA SER A 184 -12.71 -12.98 -5.15
C SER A 184 -12.37 -13.04 -6.64
N ASN A 185 -11.13 -13.42 -6.98
CA ASN A 185 -10.62 -13.51 -8.35
C ASN A 185 -11.05 -14.81 -9.04
N ARG A 186 -11.23 -15.91 -8.29
CA ARG A 186 -11.72 -17.19 -8.85
C ARG A 186 -13.24 -17.16 -9.05
N LYS A 187 -13.68 -16.48 -10.11
CA LYS A 187 -15.05 -16.54 -10.63
C LYS A 187 -15.32 -17.92 -11.26
N GLY A 188 -15.63 -18.93 -10.44
CA GLY A 188 -16.26 -20.17 -10.90
C GLY A 188 -15.80 -21.45 -10.22
N ASN A 189 -16.78 -22.34 -9.96
CA ASN A 189 -16.77 -23.82 -9.79
C ASN A 189 -15.59 -24.57 -9.15
N ILE A 190 -14.59 -23.91 -8.58
CA ILE A 190 -13.58 -24.54 -7.75
C ILE A 190 -14.17 -24.62 -6.34
N LYS A 191 -14.20 -25.84 -5.76
CA LYS A 191 -14.57 -26.03 -4.36
C LYS A 191 -13.71 -25.10 -3.50
N LEU A 192 -14.33 -24.31 -2.63
CA LEU A 192 -13.65 -23.28 -1.83
C LEU A 192 -12.44 -23.85 -1.06
N ILE A 193 -12.56 -25.08 -0.56
CA ILE A 193 -11.47 -25.84 0.08
C ILE A 193 -10.23 -25.97 -0.81
N HIS A 194 -10.39 -26.18 -2.12
CA HIS A 194 -9.26 -26.26 -3.06
C HIS A 194 -8.58 -24.89 -3.21
N SER A 195 -9.35 -23.81 -3.33
CA SER A 195 -8.78 -22.45 -3.37
C SER A 195 -8.04 -22.13 -2.09
N ILE A 196 -8.63 -22.43 -0.92
CA ILE A 196 -7.96 -22.28 0.38
C ILE A 196 -6.67 -23.09 0.43
N THR A 197 -6.70 -24.35 -0.01
CA THR A 197 -5.51 -25.20 -0.02
C THR A 197 -4.41 -24.63 -0.92
N ASP A 198 -4.76 -24.13 -2.11
CA ASP A 198 -3.81 -23.50 -3.03
C ASP A 198 -3.18 -22.25 -2.41
N THR A 199 -4.01 -21.39 -1.79
CA THR A 199 -3.58 -20.20 -1.07
C THR A 199 -2.58 -20.53 0.04
N LEU A 200 -2.87 -21.55 0.86
CA LEU A 200 -1.98 -21.97 1.94
C LEU A 200 -0.64 -22.52 1.40
N ILE A 201 -0.66 -23.24 0.26
CA ILE A 201 0.56 -23.71 -0.41
C ILE A 201 1.42 -22.53 -0.89
N LEU A 202 0.80 -21.55 -1.57
CA LEU A 202 1.51 -20.37 -2.05
C LEU A 202 2.09 -19.54 -0.89
N TRP A 203 1.32 -19.37 0.19
CA TRP A 203 1.78 -18.72 1.41
C TRP A 203 2.97 -19.45 2.04
N ALA A 204 2.95 -20.78 2.10
CA ALA A 204 4.06 -21.57 2.64
C ALA A 204 5.34 -21.41 1.79
N LEU A 205 5.19 -21.31 0.47
CA LEU A 205 6.29 -21.16 -0.47
C LEU A 205 6.81 -19.72 -0.61
N ARG A 206 6.22 -18.74 0.07
CA ARG A 206 6.52 -17.30 -0.13
C ARG A 206 8.00 -16.93 0.04
N ASP A 207 8.68 -17.60 0.97
CA ASP A 207 10.08 -17.33 1.32
C ASP A 207 11.07 -18.26 0.58
N THR A 208 10.58 -19.14 -0.28
CA THR A 208 11.45 -19.90 -1.21
C THR A 208 12.06 -18.96 -2.24
N ASP A 209 13.23 -19.30 -2.74
CA ASP A 209 13.98 -18.49 -3.72
C ASP A 209 14.85 -19.44 -4.56
N PRO A 210 14.57 -19.59 -5.86
CA PRO A 210 15.30 -20.53 -6.71
C PRO A 210 16.74 -20.06 -6.96
N ASP A 211 17.00 -18.75 -6.92
CA ASP A 211 18.33 -18.18 -7.17
C ASP A 211 19.23 -18.33 -5.95
N LYS A 212 18.64 -18.33 -4.74
CA LYS A 212 19.34 -18.62 -3.47
C LYS A 212 19.33 -20.09 -3.07
N GLY A 213 18.72 -20.95 -3.88
CA GLY A 213 18.61 -22.39 -3.59
C GLY A 213 17.69 -22.73 -2.40
N ILE A 214 16.77 -21.83 -2.04
CA ILE A 214 15.82 -22.02 -0.95
C ILE A 214 14.58 -22.69 -1.51
N PHE A 215 14.32 -23.93 -1.08
CA PHE A 215 13.22 -24.75 -1.56
C PHE A 215 12.55 -25.46 -0.37
N MET A 216 11.32 -25.92 -0.56
CA MET A 216 10.60 -26.72 0.46
C MET A 216 10.12 -28.05 -0.10
N THR A 217 10.18 -29.09 0.71
CA THR A 217 9.56 -30.39 0.47
C THR A 217 8.06 -30.35 0.78
N LYS A 218 7.33 -31.38 0.35
CA LYS A 218 5.90 -31.51 0.65
C LYS A 218 5.60 -31.53 2.15
N ASP A 219 6.42 -32.24 2.93
CA ASP A 219 6.22 -32.34 4.39
C ASP A 219 6.54 -31.02 5.08
N GLU A 220 7.59 -30.30 4.66
CA GLU A 220 7.90 -28.95 5.17
C GLU A 220 6.77 -27.95 4.87
N ILE A 221 6.16 -28.01 3.67
CA ILE A 221 4.99 -27.20 3.33
C ILE A 221 3.82 -27.53 4.27
N ARG A 222 3.54 -28.83 4.46
CA ARG A 222 2.44 -29.29 5.31
C ARG A 222 2.62 -28.79 6.74
N ASP A 223 3.79 -29.03 7.31
CA ASP A 223 4.07 -28.76 8.72
C ASP A 223 4.13 -27.25 8.98
N GLY A 224 4.69 -26.47 8.05
CA GLY A 224 4.69 -25.00 8.12
C GLY A 224 3.29 -24.38 8.07
N ILE A 225 2.37 -24.98 7.29
CA ILE A 225 0.96 -24.54 7.27
C ILE A 225 0.26 -24.92 8.58
N ILE A 226 0.39 -26.17 9.05
CA ILE A 226 -0.31 -26.65 10.24
C ILE A 226 0.16 -25.91 11.51
N GLU A 227 1.45 -25.57 11.59
CA GLU A 227 2.00 -24.81 12.73
C GLU A 227 1.31 -23.45 12.91
N LYS A 228 1.04 -22.74 11.79
CA LYS A 228 0.37 -21.44 11.84
C LYS A 228 -1.15 -21.53 11.78
N PHE A 229 -1.69 -22.57 11.14
CA PHE A 229 -3.11 -22.79 10.93
C PHE A 229 -3.52 -24.21 11.31
N PRO A 230 -3.67 -24.52 12.61
CA PRO A 230 -3.97 -25.88 13.05
C PRO A 230 -5.27 -26.44 12.45
N TRP A 231 -6.28 -25.58 12.24
CA TRP A 231 -7.56 -25.94 11.59
C TRP A 231 -7.40 -26.40 10.13
N SER A 232 -6.28 -26.12 9.48
CA SER A 232 -6.05 -26.57 8.10
C SER A 232 -5.91 -28.10 8.02
N SER A 233 -5.54 -28.78 9.11
CA SER A 233 -5.29 -30.24 9.12
C SER A 233 -6.49 -31.06 8.63
N TYR A 234 -7.71 -30.55 8.82
CA TYR A 234 -8.96 -31.21 8.44
C TYR A 234 -9.08 -31.44 6.92
N PHE A 235 -8.56 -30.53 6.09
CA PHE A 235 -8.64 -30.63 4.63
C PHE A 235 -7.28 -30.74 3.94
N LEU A 236 -6.19 -30.30 4.59
CA LEU A 236 -4.85 -30.28 4.00
C LEU A 236 -4.36 -31.71 3.71
N ASN A 237 -4.58 -32.66 4.63
CA ASN A 237 -4.11 -34.04 4.48
C ASN A 237 -4.72 -34.77 3.28
N GLY A 238 -6.00 -34.49 2.98
CA GLY A 238 -6.71 -35.10 1.84
C GLY A 238 -6.41 -34.44 0.49
N ASN A 239 -6.11 -33.13 0.48
CA ASN A 239 -6.04 -32.33 -0.74
C ASN A 239 -4.62 -31.92 -1.15
N LEU A 240 -3.64 -31.88 -0.24
CA LEU A 240 -2.32 -31.31 -0.51
C LEU A 240 -1.62 -31.90 -1.75
N SER A 241 -1.65 -33.23 -1.89
CA SER A 241 -1.00 -33.91 -3.03
C SER A 241 -1.63 -33.52 -4.37
N SER A 242 -2.96 -33.60 -4.46
CA SER A 242 -3.69 -33.32 -5.70
C SER A 242 -3.60 -31.84 -6.07
N ARG A 243 -3.57 -30.94 -5.08
CA ARG A 243 -3.40 -29.51 -5.29
C ARG A 243 -1.99 -29.13 -5.73
N LEU A 244 -0.94 -29.71 -5.13
CA LEU A 244 0.44 -29.49 -5.59
C LEU A 244 0.63 -29.94 -7.05
N ASP A 245 0.01 -31.04 -7.46
CA ASP A 245 0.05 -31.49 -8.85
C ASP A 245 -0.75 -30.55 -9.78
N ALA A 246 -1.89 -30.03 -9.34
CA ALA A 246 -2.68 -29.05 -10.08
C ALA A 246 -1.91 -27.73 -10.29
N LEU A 247 -1.30 -27.17 -9.24
CA LEU A 247 -0.53 -25.92 -9.27
C LEU A 247 0.76 -26.04 -10.11
N LYS A 248 1.35 -27.23 -10.16
CA LYS A 248 2.50 -27.55 -11.01
C LYS A 248 2.11 -27.68 -12.48
N SER A 249 0.88 -28.13 -12.75
CA SER A 249 0.38 -28.32 -14.11
C SER A 249 0.20 -26.97 -14.80
N LYS A 250 0.48 -26.90 -16.12
CA LYS A 250 0.20 -25.69 -16.92
C LYS A 250 -1.31 -25.63 -17.16
N SER A 251 -2.06 -25.10 -16.22
CA SER A 251 -3.50 -24.89 -16.35
C SER A 251 -3.76 -23.41 -16.63
N VAL A 252 -3.98 -23.07 -17.91
CA VAL A 252 -4.50 -21.80 -18.48
C VAL A 252 -3.74 -20.49 -18.16
N ALA A 253 -3.15 -20.32 -16.98
CA ALA A 253 -2.37 -19.14 -16.56
C ALA A 253 -1.01 -19.55 -15.98
N ASN A 254 -0.05 -19.87 -16.86
CA ASN A 254 1.33 -20.24 -16.48
C ASN A 254 1.42 -21.36 -15.42
N ARG A 255 2.61 -21.61 -14.87
CA ARG A 255 2.80 -22.57 -13.76
C ARG A 255 2.87 -21.77 -12.47
N GLU A 256 1.91 -21.98 -11.56
CA GLU A 256 1.87 -21.24 -10.30
C GLU A 256 3.03 -21.65 -9.37
N ILE A 257 3.45 -22.93 -9.41
CA ILE A 257 4.62 -23.43 -8.66
C ILE A 257 5.60 -24.19 -9.57
N ARG A 258 6.89 -24.20 -9.20
CA ARG A 258 7.92 -25.03 -9.84
C ARG A 258 8.26 -26.24 -8.98
N TRP A 259 8.38 -27.39 -9.63
CA TRP A 259 8.85 -28.64 -9.04
C TRP A 259 10.27 -28.95 -9.54
N TYR A 260 11.20 -29.20 -8.62
CA TYR A 260 12.57 -29.66 -8.89
C TYR A 260 12.65 -31.18 -8.70
N LYS A 261 12.71 -31.91 -9.83
CA LYS A 261 12.56 -33.39 -9.87
C LYS A 261 13.65 -34.12 -9.07
N ASN A 262 14.89 -33.67 -9.18
CA ASN A 262 16.03 -34.33 -8.56
C ASN A 262 15.99 -34.21 -7.03
N ASP A 263 15.55 -33.06 -6.52
CA ASP A 263 15.55 -32.76 -5.09
C ASP A 263 14.20 -33.03 -4.42
N LYS A 264 13.15 -33.34 -5.19
CA LYS A 264 11.74 -33.47 -4.73
C LYS A 264 11.26 -32.23 -3.96
N LYS A 265 11.67 -31.05 -4.41
CA LYS A 265 11.32 -29.78 -3.76
C LYS A 265 10.50 -28.87 -4.65
N TYR A 266 9.80 -27.94 -4.02
CA TYR A 266 8.95 -26.94 -4.61
C TYR A 266 9.49 -25.54 -4.33
N CYS A 267 9.19 -24.62 -5.25
CA CYS A 267 9.48 -23.20 -5.09
C CYS A 267 8.51 -22.35 -5.90
N LEU A 268 8.26 -21.14 -5.40
CA LEU A 268 7.50 -20.11 -6.08
C LEU A 268 8.33 -19.50 -7.23
N PRO A 269 7.85 -19.51 -8.48
CA PRO A 269 8.57 -18.90 -9.60
C PRO A 269 8.45 -17.38 -9.59
N PHE A 270 9.41 -16.70 -10.22
CA PHE A 270 9.43 -15.25 -10.38
C PHE A 270 8.13 -14.67 -10.95
N GLN A 271 7.55 -15.30 -11.98
CA GLN A 271 6.29 -14.84 -12.59
C GLN A 271 5.12 -14.81 -11.61
N THR A 272 5.01 -15.81 -10.72
CA THR A 272 3.97 -15.84 -9.69
C THR A 272 4.21 -14.75 -8.64
N ARG A 273 5.47 -14.51 -8.26
CA ARG A 273 5.83 -13.38 -7.36
C ARG A 273 5.43 -12.03 -7.96
N GLU A 274 5.67 -11.83 -9.25
CA GLU A 274 5.25 -10.60 -9.95
C GLU A 274 3.72 -10.45 -9.99
N SER A 275 2.97 -11.54 -10.21
CA SER A 275 1.50 -11.51 -10.14
C SER A 275 1.00 -11.10 -8.75
N ILE A 276 1.51 -11.75 -7.71
CA ILE A 276 1.19 -11.43 -6.31
C ILE A 276 1.56 -9.98 -5.99
N LYS A 277 2.71 -9.52 -6.49
CA LYS A 277 3.18 -8.13 -6.33
C LYS A 277 2.20 -7.12 -6.93
N LEU A 278 1.67 -7.41 -8.11
CA LEU A 278 0.68 -6.55 -8.76
C LEU A 278 -0.65 -6.54 -8.01
N GLU A 279 -1.14 -7.71 -7.57
CA GLU A 279 -2.38 -7.80 -6.79
C GLU A 279 -2.27 -7.02 -5.48
N ASN A 280 -1.21 -7.28 -4.71
CA ASN A 280 -0.95 -6.57 -3.45
C ASN A 280 -0.76 -5.05 -3.66
N SER A 281 -0.31 -4.61 -4.84
CA SER A 281 -0.14 -3.18 -5.10
C SER A 281 -1.47 -2.43 -5.17
N ALA A 282 -2.52 -3.06 -5.69
CA ALA A 282 -3.84 -2.45 -5.76
C ALA A 282 -4.44 -2.23 -4.36
N ASP A 283 -4.27 -3.18 -3.45
CA ASP A 283 -4.76 -3.06 -2.07
C ASP A 283 -3.99 -2.04 -1.25
N GLU A 284 -2.65 -2.06 -1.40
CA GLU A 284 -1.80 -1.07 -0.74
C GLU A 284 -2.16 0.33 -1.23
N LEU A 285 -2.42 0.48 -2.53
CA LEU A 285 -2.89 1.73 -3.10
C LEU A 285 -4.26 2.14 -2.55
N LEU A 286 -5.21 1.21 -2.43
CA LEU A 286 -6.52 1.48 -1.83
C LEU A 286 -6.37 1.96 -0.38
N ALA A 287 -5.51 1.33 0.41
CA ALA A 287 -5.24 1.72 1.79
C ALA A 287 -4.56 3.09 1.90
N LEU A 288 -3.64 3.40 0.99
CA LEU A 288 -3.00 4.72 0.90
C LEU A 288 -4.00 5.80 0.51
N ASN A 289 -4.87 5.52 -0.47
CA ASN A 289 -5.91 6.45 -0.90
C ASN A 289 -6.94 6.69 0.19
N PHE A 290 -7.33 5.65 0.93
CA PHE A 290 -8.15 5.78 2.13
C PHE A 290 -7.52 6.75 3.13
N LEU A 291 -6.23 6.56 3.48
CA LEU A 291 -5.54 7.46 4.41
C LEU A 291 -5.46 8.90 3.90
N ARG A 292 -5.20 9.10 2.60
CA ARG A 292 -5.16 10.44 1.98
C ARG A 292 -6.52 11.14 2.08
N GLU A 293 -7.62 10.46 1.77
CA GLU A 293 -8.95 11.05 1.91
C GLU A 293 -9.27 11.45 3.35
N ILE A 294 -8.88 10.63 4.34
CA ILE A 294 -9.05 11.00 5.76
C ILE A 294 -8.19 12.21 6.13
N GLN A 295 -6.94 12.30 5.63
CA GLN A 295 -6.08 13.45 5.85
C GLN A 295 -6.68 14.73 5.25
N ASP A 296 -7.21 14.65 4.04
CA ASP A 296 -7.85 15.77 3.34
C ASP A 296 -9.12 16.22 4.06
N GLN A 297 -9.97 15.27 4.49
CA GLN A 297 -11.14 15.54 5.33
C GLN A 297 -10.74 16.23 6.64
N CYS A 298 -9.71 15.71 7.33
CA CYS A 298 -9.21 16.29 8.57
C CYS A 298 -8.69 17.72 8.37
N SER A 299 -7.97 17.97 7.28
CA SER A 299 -7.48 19.31 6.96
C SER A 299 -8.62 20.29 6.68
N THR A 300 -9.67 19.84 5.98
CA THR A 300 -10.82 20.67 5.60
C THR A 300 -11.72 20.95 6.80
N MET A 301 -12.00 19.95 7.63
CA MET A 301 -12.93 20.08 8.77
C MET A 301 -12.32 20.84 9.95
N PHE A 302 -11.01 20.71 10.18
CA PHE A 302 -10.38 21.18 11.42
C PHE A 302 -9.23 22.16 11.20
N SER A 303 -8.82 22.45 9.96
CA SER A 303 -7.72 23.38 9.64
C SER A 303 -6.41 23.04 10.38
N LEU A 304 -6.15 21.75 10.59
CA LEU A 304 -4.98 21.26 11.31
C LEU A 304 -3.76 21.14 10.39
N GLY A 305 -2.56 21.21 10.98
CA GLY A 305 -1.32 20.98 10.25
C GLY A 305 -1.17 19.53 9.76
N HIS A 306 -0.53 19.33 8.61
CA HIS A 306 -0.38 18.03 7.92
C HIS A 306 0.08 16.89 8.83
N LYS A 307 1.08 17.12 9.69
CA LYS A 307 1.57 16.07 10.62
C LYS A 307 0.48 15.59 11.58
N ARG A 308 -0.37 16.50 12.06
CA ARG A 308 -1.47 16.17 12.98
C ARG A 308 -2.56 15.41 12.24
N CYS A 309 -2.91 15.83 11.03
CA CYS A 309 -3.86 15.12 10.15
C CYS A 309 -3.40 13.70 9.83
N GLN A 310 -2.11 13.50 9.58
CA GLN A 310 -1.54 12.19 9.33
C GLN A 310 -1.72 11.25 10.53
N ILE A 311 -1.37 11.72 11.74
CA ILE A 311 -1.56 10.93 12.98
C ILE A 311 -3.04 10.57 13.17
N ILE A 312 -3.95 11.53 12.94
CA ILE A 312 -5.39 11.28 13.05
C ILE A 312 -5.84 10.21 12.05
N ALA A 313 -5.42 10.30 10.79
CA ALA A 313 -5.76 9.31 9.77
C ALA A 313 -5.26 7.89 10.11
N ASP A 314 -4.03 7.77 10.60
CA ASP A 314 -3.47 6.49 11.03
C ASP A 314 -4.26 5.89 12.22
N LEU A 315 -4.62 6.72 13.20
CA LEU A 315 -5.44 6.29 14.33
C LEU A 315 -6.86 5.89 13.90
N THR A 316 -7.51 6.66 13.03
CA THR A 316 -8.83 6.34 12.49
C THR A 316 -8.79 4.99 11.77
N LYS A 317 -7.78 4.74 10.93
CA LYS A 317 -7.59 3.45 10.26
C LYS A 317 -7.49 2.30 11.27
N ASN A 318 -6.67 2.45 12.32
CA ASN A 318 -6.50 1.43 13.35
C ASN A 318 -7.80 1.18 14.13
N ILE A 319 -8.58 2.22 14.41
CA ILE A 319 -9.87 2.12 15.11
C ILE A 319 -10.88 1.37 14.25
N ILE A 320 -10.96 1.67 12.96
CA ILE A 320 -11.82 0.95 12.03
C ILE A 320 -11.44 -0.53 11.99
N GLN A 321 -10.15 -0.86 11.89
CA GLN A 321 -9.69 -2.24 11.93
C GLN A 321 -10.10 -2.94 13.23
N ARG A 322 -9.95 -2.29 14.39
CA ARG A 322 -10.37 -2.84 15.69
C ARG A 322 -11.88 -3.04 15.80
N VAL A 323 -12.68 -2.14 15.23
CA VAL A 323 -14.15 -2.27 15.17
C VAL A 323 -14.53 -3.52 14.38
N PHE A 324 -14.00 -3.71 13.17
CA PHE A 324 -14.28 -4.90 12.35
C PHE A 324 -13.74 -6.18 12.99
N GLU A 325 -12.60 -6.11 13.67
CA GLU A 325 -12.06 -7.23 14.43
C GLU A 325 -13.04 -7.70 15.52
N ARG A 326 -13.55 -6.77 16.35
CA ARG A 326 -14.51 -7.09 17.40
C ARG A 326 -15.84 -7.61 16.85
N GLN A 327 -16.35 -6.98 15.79
CA GLN A 327 -17.56 -7.47 15.12
C GLN A 327 -17.39 -8.89 14.57
N GLY A 328 -16.22 -9.17 13.99
CA GLY A 328 -15.90 -10.50 13.49
C GLY A 328 -15.78 -11.56 14.59
N LEU A 329 -15.23 -11.20 15.76
CA LEU A 329 -15.20 -12.07 16.94
C LEU A 329 -16.62 -12.38 17.44
N MET A 330 -17.49 -11.37 17.53
CA MET A 330 -18.89 -11.55 17.91
C MET A 330 -19.64 -12.46 16.93
N LEU A 331 -19.30 -12.38 15.63
CA LEU A 331 -19.86 -13.29 14.64
C LEU A 331 -19.35 -14.73 14.86
N ALA A 332 -18.07 -14.91 15.14
CA ALA A 332 -17.51 -16.24 15.41
C ALA A 332 -18.04 -16.87 16.71
N SER A 333 -18.25 -16.08 17.76
CA SER A 333 -18.86 -16.55 19.02
C SER A 333 -20.29 -17.02 18.74
N PHE A 334 -21.08 -16.24 18.01
CA PHE A 334 -22.44 -16.63 17.58
C PHE A 334 -22.47 -17.93 16.76
N ILE A 335 -21.47 -18.14 15.90
CA ILE A 335 -21.37 -19.34 15.08
C ILE A 335 -20.97 -20.58 15.91
N SER A 336 -20.12 -20.39 16.92
CA SER A 336 -19.54 -21.48 17.71
C SER A 336 -20.45 -21.91 18.87
N ASP A 337 -21.17 -20.98 19.48
CA ASP A 337 -22.09 -21.24 20.59
C ASP A 337 -23.51 -21.46 20.05
N SER A 338 -23.92 -22.73 19.95
CA SER A 338 -25.28 -23.14 19.57
C SER A 338 -26.34 -22.85 20.64
N ASP A 339 -25.93 -22.49 21.86
CA ASP A 339 -26.80 -22.24 23.02
C ASP A 339 -26.79 -20.76 23.44
N GLY A 340 -27.39 -19.90 22.61
CA GLY A 340 -28.21 -18.71 22.94
C GLY A 340 -27.86 -17.77 24.11
N SER A 341 -26.69 -17.83 24.71
CA SER A 341 -26.32 -17.09 25.93
C SER A 341 -25.13 -16.16 25.67
N ILE A 342 -25.26 -15.32 24.65
CA ILE A 342 -24.23 -14.32 24.34
C ILE A 342 -24.42 -13.14 25.30
N ASN A 343 -23.59 -13.12 26.34
CA ASN A 343 -23.35 -11.97 27.20
C ASN A 343 -22.06 -11.25 26.78
N GLU A 344 -21.81 -11.12 25.48
CA GLU A 344 -20.77 -10.22 24.99
C GLU A 344 -21.33 -8.79 25.03
N LYS A 345 -20.62 -7.89 25.73
CA LYS A 345 -20.93 -6.45 25.78
C LYS A 345 -21.23 -5.96 24.35
N GLU A 346 -22.36 -5.27 24.21
CA GLU A 346 -22.69 -4.54 22.98
C GLU A 346 -21.47 -3.71 22.53
N LEU A 347 -21.11 -3.82 21.25
CA LEU A 347 -19.91 -3.15 20.74
C LEU A 347 -20.08 -1.64 20.85
N VAL A 348 -19.35 -1.02 21.78
CA VAL A 348 -19.28 0.44 21.88
C VAL A 348 -18.07 0.92 21.08
N ILE A 349 -18.30 1.68 20.01
CA ILE A 349 -17.22 2.27 19.19
C ILE A 349 -16.31 3.15 20.06
N SER A 350 -16.89 3.85 21.05
CA SER A 350 -16.15 4.66 22.01
C SER A 350 -15.10 3.86 22.78
N ASP A 351 -15.37 2.61 23.15
CA ASP A 351 -14.38 1.75 23.82
C ASP A 351 -13.18 1.46 22.89
N CYS A 352 -13.44 1.25 21.60
CA CYS A 352 -12.36 1.03 20.61
C CYS A 352 -11.49 2.29 20.43
N ILE A 353 -12.12 3.47 20.47
CA ILE A 353 -11.41 4.75 20.40
C ILE A 353 -10.53 4.93 21.64
N GLU A 354 -11.08 4.69 22.84
CA GLU A 354 -10.36 4.82 24.10
C GLU A 354 -9.17 3.85 24.18
N ASP A 355 -9.36 2.59 23.81
CA ASP A 355 -8.28 1.58 23.81
C ASP A 355 -7.09 2.00 22.94
N ILE A 356 -7.36 2.54 21.76
CA ILE A 356 -6.33 2.94 20.80
C ILE A 356 -5.68 4.26 21.21
N LEU A 357 -6.45 5.22 21.72
CA LEU A 357 -5.88 6.47 22.22
C LEU A 357 -5.01 6.24 23.45
N ASN A 358 -5.42 5.37 24.39
CA ASN A 358 -4.66 5.05 25.59
C ASN A 358 -3.36 4.27 25.30
N SER A 359 -3.34 3.47 24.24
CA SER A 359 -2.14 2.76 23.78
C SER A 359 -1.25 3.58 22.84
N SER A 360 -1.69 4.77 22.44
CA SER A 360 -0.94 5.65 21.55
C SER A 360 0.06 6.53 22.31
N SER A 361 1.10 7.00 21.62
CA SER A 361 2.11 7.92 22.17
C SER A 361 1.66 9.39 22.20
N ILE A 362 0.35 9.66 22.29
CA ILE A 362 -0.21 11.02 22.31
C ILE A 362 -0.08 11.59 23.72
N LYS A 363 0.15 12.90 23.83
CA LYS A 363 0.22 13.57 25.13
C LYS A 363 -1.16 13.54 25.79
N PRO A 364 -1.27 13.25 27.10
CA PRO A 364 -2.55 13.17 27.80
C PRO A 364 -3.46 14.39 27.62
N ASN A 365 -2.88 15.59 27.54
CA ASN A 365 -3.62 16.84 27.37
C ASN A 365 -4.29 16.97 25.99
N ASP A 366 -3.75 16.30 24.96
CA ASP A 366 -4.27 16.39 23.59
C ASP A 366 -5.32 15.32 23.30
N ILE A 367 -5.40 14.24 24.11
CA ILE A 367 -6.30 13.10 23.90
C ILE A 367 -7.78 13.52 23.69
N PRO A 368 -8.36 14.47 24.46
CA PRO A 368 -9.75 14.88 24.25
C PRO A 368 -10.01 15.49 22.87
N ASP A 369 -9.06 16.29 22.36
CA ASP A 369 -9.15 16.88 21.02
C ASP A 369 -9.09 15.79 19.95
N TYR A 370 -8.11 14.88 20.05
CA TYR A 370 -7.96 13.77 19.12
C TYR A 370 -9.20 12.87 19.10
N ARG A 371 -9.79 12.57 20.26
CA ARG A 371 -11.05 11.83 20.37
C ARG A 371 -12.17 12.49 19.57
N ASN A 372 -12.40 13.78 19.80
CA ASN A 372 -13.46 14.53 19.11
C ASN A 372 -13.26 14.56 17.58
N TYR A 373 -12.03 14.77 17.13
CA TYR A 373 -11.72 14.74 15.69
C TYR A 373 -11.98 13.36 15.08
N ILE A 374 -11.52 12.30 15.74
CA ILE A 374 -11.68 10.93 15.27
C ILE A 374 -13.16 10.52 15.26
N GLU A 375 -13.94 10.84 16.30
CA GLU A 375 -15.38 10.53 16.34
C GLU A 375 -16.13 11.17 15.17
N LYS A 376 -15.84 12.44 14.87
CA LYS A 376 -16.44 13.15 13.72
C LYS A 376 -16.06 12.52 12.37
N ILE A 377 -14.79 12.16 12.21
CA ILE A 377 -14.31 11.48 10.99
C ILE A 377 -14.97 10.11 10.85
N LEU A 378 -15.01 9.31 11.91
CA LEU A 378 -15.65 7.98 11.90
C LEU A 378 -17.13 8.06 11.52
N ASN A 379 -17.86 9.03 12.08
CA ASN A 379 -19.25 9.28 11.68
C ASN A 379 -19.37 9.64 10.18
N SER A 380 -18.46 10.47 9.66
CA SER A 380 -18.43 10.75 8.22
C SER A 380 -18.15 9.50 7.41
N VAL A 381 -17.18 8.68 7.82
CA VAL A 381 -16.78 7.46 7.09
C VAL A 381 -17.87 6.40 7.10
N PHE A 382 -18.60 6.21 8.20
CA PHE A 382 -19.65 5.19 8.28
C PHE A 382 -20.98 5.61 7.65
N TYR A 383 -21.36 6.90 7.74
CA TYR A 383 -22.66 7.37 7.26
C TYR A 383 -22.61 8.07 5.90
N HIS A 384 -21.47 8.68 5.56
CA HIS A 384 -21.29 9.49 4.34
C HIS A 384 -19.99 9.11 3.61
N SER A 385 -19.73 7.81 3.47
CA SER A 385 -18.52 7.26 2.85
C SER A 385 -18.38 7.70 1.39
N THR A 386 -17.16 8.03 0.98
CA THR A 386 -16.76 8.09 -0.45
C THR A 386 -16.73 6.68 -1.06
N GLU A 387 -16.57 6.59 -2.38
CA GLU A 387 -16.39 5.30 -3.06
C GLU A 387 -15.15 4.54 -2.56
N ILE A 388 -14.02 5.25 -2.42
CA ILE A 388 -12.74 4.67 -1.95
C ILE A 388 -12.90 4.17 -0.51
N GLN A 389 -13.51 4.97 0.37
CA GLN A 389 -13.80 4.56 1.74
C GLN A 389 -14.68 3.32 1.79
N ARG A 390 -15.78 3.30 1.02
CA ARG A 390 -16.68 2.15 0.95
C ARG A 390 -15.98 0.89 0.47
N GLN A 391 -15.15 0.97 -0.57
CA GLN A 391 -14.37 -0.16 -1.07
C GLN A 391 -13.40 -0.69 0.00
N TYR A 392 -12.70 0.20 0.69
CA TYR A 392 -11.79 -0.17 1.77
C TYR A 392 -12.51 -0.85 2.95
N LEU A 393 -13.64 -0.30 3.40
CA LEU A 393 -14.45 -0.91 4.47
C LEU A 393 -15.01 -2.27 4.05
N LEU A 394 -15.46 -2.41 2.80
CA LEU A 394 -15.95 -3.68 2.27
C LEU A 394 -14.83 -4.73 2.22
N GLN A 395 -13.62 -4.33 1.83
CA GLN A 395 -12.46 -5.22 1.83
C GLN A 395 -12.16 -5.71 3.24
N LEU A 396 -12.08 -4.80 4.22
CA LEU A 396 -11.85 -5.17 5.64
C LEU A 396 -12.94 -6.10 6.17
N SER A 397 -14.21 -5.77 5.95
CA SER A 397 -15.36 -6.58 6.37
C SER A 397 -15.23 -8.01 5.85
N LYS A 398 -14.95 -8.18 4.55
CA LYS A 398 -14.73 -9.49 3.93
C LYS A 398 -13.54 -10.22 4.54
N THR A 399 -12.42 -9.54 4.80
CA THR A 399 -11.24 -10.16 5.40
C THR A 399 -11.55 -10.71 6.79
N PHE A 400 -12.16 -9.89 7.66
CA PHE A 400 -12.45 -10.29 9.04
C PHE A 400 -13.53 -11.38 9.11
N VAL A 401 -14.60 -11.28 8.31
CA VAL A 401 -15.63 -12.34 8.25
C VAL A 401 -15.01 -13.67 7.82
N LEU A 402 -14.16 -13.65 6.78
CA LEU A 402 -13.48 -14.86 6.31
C LEU A 402 -12.55 -15.44 7.37
N LEU A 403 -11.75 -14.59 8.01
CA LEU A 403 -10.83 -14.95 9.09
C LEU A 403 -11.56 -15.68 10.23
N PHE A 404 -12.65 -15.10 10.73
CA PHE A 404 -13.34 -15.60 11.90
C PHE A 404 -14.22 -16.81 11.61
N THR A 405 -14.82 -16.89 10.41
CA THR A 405 -15.55 -18.08 9.98
C THR A 405 -14.64 -19.29 9.81
N LEU A 406 -13.46 -19.12 9.22
CA LEU A 406 -12.47 -20.20 9.09
C LEU A 406 -11.96 -20.71 10.45
N LYS A 407 -11.85 -19.80 11.42
CA LYS A 407 -11.43 -20.12 12.79
C LYS A 407 -12.54 -20.84 13.58
N ALA A 408 -13.81 -20.47 13.38
CA ALA A 408 -14.96 -21.00 14.11
C ALA A 408 -15.37 -22.40 13.66
N ASP A 409 -15.74 -22.58 12.38
CA ASP A 409 -15.97 -23.91 11.80
C ASP A 409 -15.57 -23.95 10.32
N PRO A 410 -14.49 -24.68 9.97
CA PRO A 410 -14.07 -24.87 8.59
C PRO A 410 -15.12 -25.50 7.66
N ARG A 411 -16.20 -26.11 8.19
CA ARG A 411 -17.30 -26.70 7.40
C ARG A 411 -18.34 -25.66 6.97
N ILE A 412 -18.42 -24.53 7.67
CA ILE A 412 -19.33 -23.40 7.33
C ILE A 412 -18.85 -22.66 6.07
N VAL A 413 -17.57 -22.82 5.73
CA VAL A 413 -16.92 -22.32 4.52
C VAL A 413 -17.70 -22.71 3.26
N ASP A 414 -18.18 -23.95 3.14
CA ASP A 414 -18.96 -24.39 1.98
C ASP A 414 -20.33 -23.65 1.89
N TYR A 415 -20.94 -23.28 3.02
CA TYR A 415 -22.16 -22.46 3.10
C TYR A 415 -21.91 -20.99 2.74
N PHE A 416 -20.77 -20.42 3.11
CA PHE A 416 -20.44 -19.04 2.73
C PHE A 416 -20.04 -18.92 1.25
N SER A 417 -19.50 -19.98 0.63
CA SER A 417 -19.21 -19.98 -0.81
C SER A 417 -20.45 -19.72 -1.68
N SER A 418 -21.60 -20.27 -1.27
CA SER A 418 -22.88 -20.06 -1.94
C SER A 418 -23.48 -18.68 -1.61
N MET A 419 -23.26 -18.17 -0.39
CA MET A 419 -23.70 -16.82 0.01
C MET A 419 -22.84 -15.69 -0.62
N TRP A 420 -21.54 -15.89 -0.80
CA TRP A 420 -20.64 -14.94 -1.49
C TRP A 420 -20.98 -14.81 -2.98
N ALA A 421 -21.41 -15.90 -3.62
CA ALA A 421 -21.94 -15.87 -4.97
C ALA A 421 -23.25 -15.05 -5.06
N LEU A 422 -24.03 -14.98 -3.98
CA LEU A 422 -25.25 -14.17 -3.87
C LEU A 422 -24.95 -12.69 -3.59
N LEU A 423 -24.01 -12.39 -2.68
CA LEU A 423 -23.61 -11.01 -2.35
C LEU A 423 -22.95 -10.28 -3.54
N ASN A 424 -22.22 -11.00 -4.40
CA ASN A 424 -21.69 -10.44 -5.65
C ASN A 424 -22.76 -10.21 -6.72
N LYS A 425 -23.94 -10.83 -6.61
CA LYS A 425 -25.08 -10.60 -7.51
C LYS A 425 -25.98 -9.44 -7.06
N SER A 426 -25.98 -9.09 -5.78
CA SER A 426 -26.83 -8.02 -5.23
C SER A 426 -26.29 -6.60 -5.43
N ASN A 427 -25.15 -6.40 -6.10
CA ASN A 427 -24.62 -5.07 -6.46
C ASN A 427 -25.16 -4.52 -7.80
N PHE A 428 -26.29 -5.05 -8.28
CA PHE A 428 -27.10 -4.42 -9.32
C PHE A 428 -28.55 -4.32 -8.82
N CYS A 429 -28.83 -3.31 -8.00
CA CYS A 429 -30.12 -2.65 -7.84
C CYS A 429 -29.91 -1.32 -7.12
#